data_AF-A0A351YBR5-F1
#
_entry.id   AF-A0A351YBR5-F1
#
_cell.length_a   1.000
_cell.length_b   1.000
_cell.length_c   1.000
_cell.angle_alpha   90.00
_cell.angle_beta   90.00
_cell.angle_gamma   90.00
#
_symmetry.space_group_name_H-M   'P 1'
#
loop_
_entity.id
_entity.type
_entity.pdbx_description
1 polymer ?
#
loop_
_entity_poly.entity_id
_entity_poly.type
_entity_poly.pdbx_seq_one_letter_code
_entity_poly.pdbx_strand_id
1 'polypeptide(L)'
;MKKKQWIKFAVVTVLYLLFLLWVKSWWGLIVVPFIYDAYISKKIKWTWWKKSKNATVRTVMSWVDAIVFALIAVYFVNIYAFQNYAIPSSSLEKS
;
A
#
# COMPACT_ATOMS: atom_id res chain seq x y z
N MET A 1 26.12 11.79 -2.13
CA MET A 1 24.69 12.03 -1.78
C MET A 1 23.72 10.85 -1.96
N LYS A 2 24.08 9.71 -2.58
CA LYS A 2 23.15 8.59 -2.88
C LYS A 2 22.87 7.59 -1.73
N LYS A 3 23.76 7.48 -0.72
CA LYS A 3 23.67 6.46 0.35
C LYS A 3 22.47 6.62 1.29
N LYS A 4 22.08 7.86 1.65
CA LYS A 4 20.92 8.11 2.52
C LYS A 4 19.59 7.68 1.90
N GLN A 5 19.43 7.77 0.58
CA GLN A 5 18.22 7.31 -0.10
C GLN A 5 18.11 5.78 -0.11
N TRP A 6 19.24 5.09 -0.30
CA TRP A 6 19.28 3.62 -0.25
C TRP A 6 18.95 3.06 1.12
N ILE A 7 19.44 3.70 2.19
CA ILE A 7 19.11 3.30 3.57
C ILE A 7 17.62 3.54 3.84
N LYS A 8 17.07 4.70 3.46
CA LYS A 8 15.63 4.97 3.60
C LYS A 8 14.78 3.99 2.81
N PHE A 9 15.20 3.63 1.59
CA PHE A 9 14.52 2.61 0.81
C PHE A 9 14.56 1.26 1.50
N ALA A 10 15.75 0.78 1.90
CA ALA A 10 15.91 -0.50 2.56
C ALA A 10 15.05 -0.60 3.83
N VAL A 11 15.03 0.44 4.66
CA VAL A 11 14.19 0.49 5.88
C VAL A 11 12.71 0.40 5.53
N VAL A 12 12.24 1.19 4.55
CA VAL A 12 10.82 1.17 4.12
C VAL A 12 10.46 -0.18 3.51
N THR A 13 11.31 -0.78 2.69
CA THR A 13 11.10 -2.09 2.08
C THR A 13 11.04 -3.18 3.14
N VAL A 14 11.94 -3.18 4.12
CA VAL A 14 11.93 -4.17 5.21
C VAL A 14 10.68 -4.03 6.08
N LEU A 15 10.30 -2.81 6.46
CA LEU A 15 9.03 -2.56 7.17
C LEU A 15 7.81 -3.03 6.37
N TYR A 16 7.79 -2.77 5.06
CA TYR A 16 6.72 -3.23 4.18
C TYR A 16 6.67 -4.75 4.05
N LEU A 17 7.82 -5.42 3.91
CA LEU A 17 7.89 -6.88 3.85
C LEU A 17 7.44 -7.53 5.17
N LEU A 18 7.81 -6.95 6.33
CA LEU A 18 7.32 -7.39 7.64
C LEU A 18 5.80 -7.23 7.75
N PHE A 19 5.26 -6.11 7.28
CA PHE A 19 3.82 -5.89 7.20
C PHE A 19 3.14 -6.91 6.28
N LEU A 20 3.75 -7.22 5.13
CA LEU A 20 3.24 -8.21 4.19
C LEU A 20 3.19 -9.62 4.79
N LEU A 21 4.24 -10.00 5.54
CA LEU A 21 4.30 -11.26 6.26
C LEU A 21 3.22 -11.37 7.33
N TRP A 22 2.95 -10.26 8.04
CA TRP A 22 1.86 -10.18 9.01
C TRP A 22 0.49 -10.34 8.35
N VAL A 23 0.31 -9.69 7.20
CA VAL A 23 -0.90 -9.75 6.37
C VAL A 23 -1.14 -11.15 5.79
N LYS A 24 -0.11 -11.98 5.59
CA LYS A 24 -0.19 -13.32 4.93
C LYS A 24 -0.88 -13.30 3.55
N SER A 25 -1.05 -12.13 2.93
CA SER A 25 -1.70 -11.98 1.63
C SER A 25 -0.66 -11.90 0.51
N TRP A 26 -0.71 -12.88 -0.39
CA TRP A 26 0.16 -12.92 -1.57
C TRP A 26 -0.15 -11.81 -2.59
N TRP A 27 -1.33 -11.19 -2.54
CA TRP A 27 -1.69 -10.08 -3.43
C TRP A 27 -0.86 -8.82 -3.20
N GLY A 28 -0.37 -8.58 -1.99
CA GLY A 28 0.45 -7.40 -1.71
C GLY A 28 1.89 -7.50 -2.25
N LEU A 29 2.33 -8.66 -2.76
CA LEU A 29 3.60 -8.78 -3.51
C LEU A 29 3.57 -7.98 -4.81
N ILE A 30 2.40 -7.80 -5.44
CA ILE A 30 2.25 -6.98 -6.67
C ILE A 30 2.60 -5.51 -6.39
N VAL A 31 2.41 -5.05 -5.15
CA VAL A 31 2.69 -3.66 -4.75
C VAL A 31 4.19 -3.44 -4.50
N VAL A 32 4.98 -4.49 -4.21
CA VAL A 32 6.44 -4.41 -4.01
C VAL A 32 7.20 -3.78 -5.19
N PRO A 33 7.02 -4.24 -6.46
CA PRO A 33 7.69 -3.62 -7.60
C PRO A 33 7.24 -2.16 -7.83
N PHE A 34 6.01 -1.81 -7.46
CA PHE A 34 5.52 -0.43 -7.48
C PHE A 34 6.25 0.47 -6.46
N ILE A 35 6.43 -0.03 -5.23
CA ILE A 35 7.20 0.68 -4.18
C ILE A 35 8.68 0.81 -4.60
N TYR A 36 9.25 -0.23 -5.20
CA TYR A 36 10.60 -0.22 -5.74
C TYR A 36 10.77 0.85 -6.82
N ASP A 37 9.84 0.94 -7.77
CA ASP A 37 9.89 1.96 -8.82
C ASP A 37 9.75 3.39 -8.25
N ALA A 38 8.86 3.57 -7.27
CA ALA A 38 8.65 4.86 -6.61
C ALA A 38 9.90 5.39 -5.86
N TYR A 39 10.69 4.51 -5.23
CA TYR A 39 11.83 4.92 -4.39
C TYR A 39 13.20 4.83 -5.07
N ILE A 40 13.50 3.72 -5.77
CA ILE A 40 14.81 3.47 -6.40
C ILE A 40 14.85 3.99 -7.83
N SER A 41 13.88 3.60 -8.65
CA SER A 41 13.90 3.91 -10.09
C SER A 41 13.70 5.41 -10.31
N LYS A 42 12.76 6.05 -9.58
CA LYS A 42 12.36 7.46 -9.76
C LYS A 42 12.10 7.85 -11.22
N LYS A 43 11.97 6.89 -12.14
CA LYS A 43 11.70 7.13 -13.57
C LYS A 43 10.34 7.80 -13.73
N ILE A 44 9.39 7.42 -12.89
CA ILE A 44 8.08 8.07 -12.77
C ILE A 44 8.14 9.04 -11.60
N LYS A 45 8.04 10.35 -11.89
CA LYS A 45 7.84 11.37 -10.87
C LYS A 45 6.41 11.23 -10.35
N TRP A 46 6.17 10.35 -9.38
CA TRP A 46 4.85 10.12 -8.78
C TRP A 46 4.16 11.40 -8.30
N THR A 47 4.94 12.43 -7.95
CA THR A 47 4.46 13.77 -7.57
C THR A 47 4.57 14.81 -8.69
N TRP A 48 4.64 14.42 -9.97
CA TRP A 48 4.74 15.40 -11.07
C TRP A 48 3.51 16.31 -11.11
N TRP A 49 2.33 15.75 -10.82
CA TRP A 49 1.07 16.49 -10.77
C TRP A 49 1.06 17.56 -9.67
N LYS A 50 1.79 17.36 -8.56
CA LYS A 50 1.94 18.38 -7.49
C LYS A 50 2.71 19.62 -7.95
N LYS A 51 3.55 19.49 -8.99
CA LYS A 51 4.29 20.62 -9.59
C LYS A 51 3.60 21.21 -10.82
N SER A 52 2.45 20.68 -11.24
CA SER A 52 1.72 21.21 -12.39
C SER A 52 1.14 22.59 -12.06
N LYS A 53 1.25 23.55 -12.99
CA LYS A 53 0.66 24.89 -12.85
C LYS A 53 -0.87 24.87 -12.83
N ASN A 54 -1.50 23.81 -13.34
CA ASN A 54 -2.95 23.72 -13.47
C ASN A 54 -3.60 23.20 -12.19
N ALA A 55 -4.36 24.06 -11.51
CA ALA A 55 -5.03 23.75 -10.25
C ALA A 55 -5.99 22.57 -10.37
N THR A 56 -6.74 22.47 -11.47
CA THR A 56 -7.69 21.38 -11.73
C THR A 56 -7.01 20.02 -11.74
N VAL A 57 -5.87 19.89 -12.42
CA VAL A 57 -5.11 18.62 -12.49
C VAL A 57 -4.61 18.22 -11.10
N ARG A 58 -4.15 19.18 -10.29
CA ARG A 58 -3.71 18.92 -8.92
C ARG A 58 -4.85 18.43 -8.04
N THR A 59 -6.02 19.05 -8.14
CA THR A 59 -7.21 18.67 -7.36
C THR A 59 -7.71 17.28 -7.74
N VAL A 60 -7.87 17.01 -9.04
CA VAL A 60 -8.34 15.70 -9.53
C VAL A 60 -7.37 14.59 -9.12
N MET A 61 -6.06 14.78 -9.30
CA MET A 61 -5.07 13.78 -8.88
C MET A 61 -5.05 13.56 -7.36
N SER A 62 -5.29 14.59 -6.56
CA SER A 62 -5.41 14.44 -5.10
C SER A 62 -6.66 13.66 -4.71
N TRP A 63 -7.78 13.85 -5.42
CA TRP A 63 -9.00 13.06 -5.21
C TRP A 63 -8.80 11.60 -5.59
N VAL A 64 -8.13 11.33 -6.71
CA VAL A 64 -7.79 9.96 -7.13
C VAL A 64 -6.94 9.27 -6.07
N ASP A 65 -5.90 9.93 -5.56
CA ASP A 65 -5.05 9.41 -4.49
C ASP A 65 -5.86 9.07 -3.22
N ALA A 66 -6.78 9.96 -2.81
CA ALA A 66 -7.65 9.74 -1.66
C ALA A 66 -8.63 8.57 -1.85
N ILE A 67 -9.24 8.43 -3.03
CA ILE A 67 -10.15 7.32 -3.34
C ILE A 67 -9.39 6.00 -3.34
N VAL A 68 -8.21 5.95 -3.97
CA VAL A 68 -7.37 4.74 -3.97
C VAL A 68 -6.98 4.35 -2.55
N PHE A 69 -6.58 5.31 -1.72
CA PHE A 69 -6.26 5.04 -0.32
C PHE A 69 -7.47 4.52 0.47
N ALA A 70 -8.65 5.11 0.27
CA ALA A 70 -9.89 4.65 0.91
C ALA A 70 -10.28 3.23 0.47
N LEU A 71 -10.18 2.91 -0.83
CA LEU A 71 -10.47 1.57 -1.34
C LEU A 71 -9.53 0.51 -0.75
N ILE A 72 -8.23 0.81 -0.70
CA ILE A 72 -7.25 -0.06 -0.07
C ILE A 72 -7.61 -0.25 1.42
N ALA A 73 -7.88 0.84 2.15
CA ALA A 73 -8.25 0.77 3.56
C ALA A 73 -9.52 -0.04 3.81
N VAL A 74 -10.58 0.18 3.03
CA VAL A 74 -11.84 -0.59 3.11
C VAL A 74 -11.59 -2.07 2.83
N TYR A 75 -10.76 -2.41 1.85
CA TYR A 75 -10.39 -3.79 1.55
C TYR A 75 -9.64 -4.45 2.72
N PHE A 76 -8.67 -3.74 3.31
CA PHE A 76 -7.99 -4.19 4.53
C PHE A 76 -8.97 -4.39 5.69
N VAL A 77 -9.83 -3.42 5.98
CA VAL A 77 -10.83 -3.53 7.05
C VAL A 77 -11.76 -4.72 6.80
N ASN A 78 -12.20 -4.95 5.56
CA ASN A 78 -13.07 -6.08 5.23
C ASN A 78 -12.38 -7.43 5.50
N ILE A 79 -11.14 -7.60 5.05
CA ILE A 79 -10.40 -8.87 5.23
C ILE A 79 -10.00 -9.09 6.69
N TYR A 80 -9.47 -8.09 7.37
CA TYR A 80 -8.92 -8.26 8.73
C TYR A 80 -9.94 -8.08 9.85
N ALA A 81 -10.90 -7.16 9.71
CA ALA A 81 -11.88 -6.88 10.75
C ALA A 81 -13.16 -7.72 10.60
N PHE A 82 -13.55 -8.08 9.37
CA PHE A 82 -14.80 -8.82 9.14
C PHE A 82 -14.58 -10.29 8.76
N GLN A 83 -13.67 -10.61 7.82
CA GLN A 83 -13.45 -12.01 7.43
C GLN A 83 -12.63 -12.82 8.45
N ASN A 84 -11.67 -12.20 9.13
CA ASN A 84 -10.88 -12.88 10.18
C ASN A 84 -11.67 -13.06 11.49
N TYR A 85 -12.73 -12.27 11.72
CA TYR A 85 -13.64 -12.43 12.86
C TYR A 85 -14.75 -13.43 12.56
N ALA A 86 -15.12 -13.57 11.28
CA ALA A 86 -15.87 -14.70 10.76
C ALA A 86 -14.97 -15.93 10.59
N ILE A 87 -14.25 -16.33 11.64
CA ILE A 87 -13.99 -17.77 11.82
C ILE A 87 -15.36 -18.33 12.17
N PRO A 88 -16.05 -19.10 11.31
CA PRO A 88 -17.13 -19.91 11.83
C PRO A 88 -16.46 -20.81 12.87
N SER A 89 -16.84 -20.66 14.13
CA SER A 89 -16.61 -21.70 15.11
C SER A 89 -17.47 -22.92 14.73
N SER A 90 -17.12 -23.61 13.64
CA SER A 90 -17.41 -25.02 13.42
C SER A 90 -16.55 -25.90 14.34
N SER A 91 -15.96 -25.32 15.41
CA SER A 91 -15.54 -26.04 16.60
C SER A 91 -16.69 -26.21 17.62
N LEU A 92 -17.84 -25.56 17.43
CA LEU A 92 -19.08 -25.86 18.16
C LEU A 92 -19.93 -26.96 17.48
N GLU A 93 -19.50 -27.48 16.32
CA GLU A 93 -20.00 -28.73 15.73
C GLU A 93 -19.18 -29.95 16.18
N LYS A 94 -18.60 -29.92 17.39
CA LYS A 94 -18.19 -31.14 18.07
C LYS A 94 -19.20 -31.46 19.18
N SER A 95 -20.15 -32.36 18.89
CA SER A 95 -20.66 -33.42 19.78
C SER A 95 -21.64 -34.31 19.04
#